data_AF-A0ABD5ST83-F1
#
_entry.id   AF-A0ABD5ST83-F1
#
_cell.length_a   1.000
_cell.length_b   1.000
_cell.length_c   1.000
_cell.angle_alpha   90.00
_cell.angle_beta   90.00
_cell.angle_gamma   90.00
#
_symmetry.space_group_name_H-M   'P 1'
#
loop_
_entity.id
_entity.type
_entity.pdbx_description
1 polymer ?
#
loop_
_entity_poly.entity_id
_entity_poly.type
_entity_poly.pdbx_seq_one_letter_code
_entity_poly.pdbx_strand_id
1 'polypeptide(L)'
;MLKLTGVATSTAFVAGCGGGGGNGNGGNGGNGGNGGGGDGYEIEPDTEIDFSGQTSEWQGLAPSSIEGESNPTLILQSGETYTIGWSEGDDQAHNLELRDSNGEVIDDYTTGSPTADPAEVEPFEFEASDDIAVYRCEPHPQMEGEIQVQDGGGGGGGNETDGNETGGNETGGNETGGNETGGNETGGNLTG
;
A
#
# COMPACT_ATOMS: atom_id res chain seq x y z
N MET A 1 -27.41 -46.08 2.41
CA MET A 1 -27.51 -45.56 3.79
C MET A 1 -26.19 -45.81 4.48
N LEU A 2 -25.34 -44.79 4.59
CA LEU A 2 -24.02 -44.88 5.22
C LEU A 2 -24.10 -44.19 6.58
N LYS A 3 -23.98 -44.96 7.67
CA LYS A 3 -23.91 -44.45 9.04
C LYS A 3 -22.44 -44.27 9.40
N LEU A 4 -21.99 -43.02 9.42
CA LEU A 4 -20.64 -42.66 9.88
C LEU A 4 -20.74 -42.24 11.35
N THR A 5 -20.40 -43.16 12.25
CA THR A 5 -20.18 -42.88 13.67
C THR A 5 -18.73 -42.46 13.88
N GLY A 6 -18.49 -41.16 14.01
CA GLY A 6 -17.19 -40.60 14.41
C GLY A 6 -17.14 -40.36 15.92
N VAL A 7 -16.14 -40.94 16.58
CA VAL A 7 -15.80 -40.67 17.99
C VAL A 7 -14.87 -39.46 18.03
N ALA A 8 -15.26 -38.41 18.76
CA ALA A 8 -14.38 -37.30 19.09
C ALA A 8 -13.69 -37.58 20.43
N THR A 9 -12.37 -37.76 20.42
CA THR A 9 -11.52 -37.82 21.62
C THR A 9 -11.13 -36.40 22.02
N SER A 10 -11.65 -35.93 23.16
CA SER A 10 -11.25 -34.64 23.75
C SER A 10 -9.92 -34.79 24.49
N THR A 11 -8.88 -34.10 24.03
CA THR A 11 -7.64 -33.92 24.79
C THR A 11 -7.82 -32.77 25.78
N ALA A 12 -7.59 -33.04 27.06
CA ALA A 12 -7.64 -32.04 28.12
C ALA A 12 -6.41 -31.13 28.07
N PHE A 13 -6.63 -29.81 28.05
CA PHE A 13 -5.56 -28.83 28.22
C PHE A 13 -5.13 -28.78 29.69
N VAL A 14 -3.84 -28.94 29.93
CA VAL A 14 -3.21 -28.79 31.24
C VAL A 14 -3.18 -27.31 31.62
N ALA A 15 -3.90 -26.95 32.68
CA ALA A 15 -3.78 -25.65 33.34
C ALA A 15 -2.48 -25.59 34.15
N GLY A 16 -1.44 -24.99 33.58
CA GLY A 16 -0.19 -24.67 34.28
C GLY A 16 -0.36 -23.45 35.18
N CYS A 17 -0.67 -23.69 36.46
CA CYS A 17 -0.57 -22.69 37.52
C CYS A 17 0.89 -22.60 37.99
N GLY A 18 1.60 -21.55 37.55
CA GLY A 18 2.95 -21.21 38.00
C GLY A 18 2.99 -19.74 38.39
N GLY A 19 2.73 -19.44 39.66
CA GLY A 19 2.85 -18.10 40.23
C GLY A 19 4.30 -17.76 40.58
N GLY A 20 4.69 -16.50 40.35
CA GLY A 20 5.92 -15.94 40.91
C GLY A 20 6.31 -14.57 40.34
N GLY A 21 6.20 -13.53 41.17
CA GLY A 21 7.06 -12.33 41.06
C GLY A 21 6.37 -11.05 40.57
N GLY A 22 5.73 -10.32 41.49
CA GLY A 22 5.38 -8.92 41.26
C GLY A 22 6.58 -8.00 41.43
N ASN A 23 6.78 -7.08 40.48
CA ASN A 23 7.45 -5.82 40.73
C ASN A 23 6.77 -4.75 39.85
N GLY A 24 5.80 -4.07 40.44
CA GLY A 24 5.02 -3.04 39.77
C GLY A 24 5.84 -1.76 39.60
N ASN A 25 6.03 -1.37 38.35
CA ASN A 25 6.29 0.02 37.96
C ASN A 25 5.41 0.31 36.74
N GLY A 26 4.11 0.55 36.98
CA GLY A 26 3.21 1.18 36.00
C GLY A 26 3.29 2.70 36.15
N GLY A 27 3.14 3.52 35.12
CA GLY A 27 2.87 3.35 33.68
C GLY A 27 3.13 4.73 33.06
N ASN A 28 2.61 5.12 31.89
CA ASN A 28 1.96 4.51 30.74
C ASN A 28 1.95 5.64 29.68
N GLY A 29 2.09 5.28 28.41
CA GLY A 29 1.96 6.22 27.29
C GLY A 29 2.41 5.66 25.95
N GLY A 30 2.37 4.35 25.76
CA GLY A 30 2.41 3.77 24.42
C GLY A 30 1.00 3.89 23.84
N ASN A 31 0.82 4.80 22.88
CA ASN A 31 -0.41 4.85 22.10
C ASN A 31 -0.39 3.63 21.17
N GLY A 32 -1.15 2.60 21.53
CA GLY A 32 -1.43 1.46 20.69
C GLY A 32 -2.47 1.84 19.64
N GLY A 33 -2.05 1.85 18.37
CA GLY A 33 -2.87 1.33 17.28
C GLY A 33 -2.34 -0.07 16.98
N ASN A 34 -3.21 -1.07 17.00
CA ASN A 34 -2.90 -2.48 16.83
C ASN A 34 -3.68 -3.02 15.63
N GLY A 35 -2.94 -3.47 14.60
CA GLY A 35 -3.41 -4.28 13.47
C GLY A 35 -3.38 -3.51 12.14
N GLY A 36 -2.60 -3.84 11.10
CA GLY A 36 -1.77 -5.01 10.87
C GLY A 36 -0.42 -4.65 10.26
N GLY A 37 0.65 -5.10 10.91
CA GLY A 37 1.93 -5.28 10.26
C GLY A 37 1.89 -6.58 9.49
N GLY A 38 1.37 -6.53 8.27
CA GLY A 38 1.49 -7.58 7.26
C GLY A 38 2.09 -6.95 6.02
N ASP A 39 3.03 -7.64 5.39
CA ASP A 39 3.43 -7.32 4.02
C ASP A 39 2.14 -7.24 3.20
N GLY A 40 1.83 -6.06 2.63
CA GLY A 40 0.58 -5.85 1.93
C GLY A 40 0.39 -6.80 0.75
N TYR A 41 -0.80 -6.79 0.16
CA TYR A 41 -1.17 -7.70 -0.91
C TYR A 41 -0.97 -6.99 -2.25
N GLU A 42 0.01 -7.45 -3.03
CA GLU A 42 0.18 -7.02 -4.42
C GLU A 42 -1.07 -7.40 -5.24
N ILE A 43 -1.68 -6.40 -5.87
CA ILE A 43 -2.83 -6.57 -6.75
C ILE A 43 -2.38 -6.34 -8.19
N GLU A 44 -2.64 -7.33 -9.04
CA GLU A 44 -2.39 -7.23 -10.47
C GLU A 44 -3.26 -6.12 -11.09
N PRO A 45 -2.74 -5.34 -12.05
CA PRO A 45 -3.53 -4.39 -12.83
C PRO A 45 -4.79 -5.03 -13.45
N ASP A 46 -5.80 -4.22 -13.73
CA ASP A 46 -7.09 -4.63 -14.29
C ASP A 46 -7.84 -5.68 -13.43
N THR A 47 -7.53 -5.77 -12.14
CA THR A 47 -8.18 -6.67 -11.19
C THR A 47 -9.36 -6.01 -10.49
N GLU A 48 -10.42 -6.80 -10.27
CA GLU A 48 -11.54 -6.44 -9.42
C GLU A 48 -11.24 -6.79 -7.95
N ILE A 49 -11.36 -5.79 -7.10
CA ILE A 49 -11.19 -5.84 -5.66
C ILE A 49 -12.58 -5.76 -5.04
N ASP A 50 -13.01 -6.83 -4.39
CA ASP A 50 -14.34 -6.95 -3.81
C ASP A 50 -14.25 -7.27 -2.32
N PHE A 51 -15.14 -6.67 -1.55
CA PHE A 51 -15.20 -6.77 -0.10
C PHE A 51 -16.59 -7.20 0.40
N SER A 52 -16.60 -7.79 1.59
CA SER A 52 -17.77 -7.89 2.46
C SER A 52 -17.72 -6.76 3.49
N GLY A 53 -18.77 -5.95 3.54
CA GLY A 53 -18.92 -4.83 4.47
C GLY A 53 -19.37 -5.29 5.85
N GLN A 54 -18.44 -5.32 6.80
CA GLN A 54 -18.72 -5.62 8.20
C GLN A 54 -18.52 -4.37 9.03
N THR A 55 -19.42 -4.02 9.94
CA THR A 55 -19.26 -2.84 10.80
C THR A 55 -17.93 -2.79 11.59
N SER A 56 -17.20 -3.89 11.72
CA SER A 56 -15.85 -3.91 12.30
C SER A 56 -14.71 -3.80 11.28
N GLU A 57 -14.88 -4.24 10.03
CA GLU A 57 -13.84 -4.27 8.99
C GLU A 57 -14.43 -4.38 7.56
N TRP A 58 -13.62 -4.03 6.56
CA TRP A 58 -13.77 -4.61 5.23
C TRP A 58 -13.13 -6.00 5.21
N GLN A 59 -13.90 -7.04 4.95
CA GLN A 59 -13.35 -8.38 4.76
C GLN A 59 -13.14 -8.64 3.27
N GLY A 60 -11.93 -9.01 2.83
CA GLY A 60 -11.67 -9.29 1.43
C GLY A 60 -12.45 -10.50 0.89
N LEU A 61 -12.94 -10.40 -0.34
CA LEU A 61 -13.62 -11.47 -1.09
C LEU A 61 -12.88 -11.80 -2.39
N ALA A 62 -12.47 -10.78 -3.14
CA ALA A 62 -11.69 -10.91 -4.36
C ALA A 62 -10.63 -9.81 -4.45
N PRO A 63 -9.45 -10.07 -5.03
CA PRO A 63 -8.96 -11.37 -5.51
C PRO A 63 -8.76 -12.40 -4.38
N SER A 64 -8.59 -13.67 -4.73
CA SER A 64 -8.42 -14.75 -3.74
C SER A 64 -7.19 -14.59 -2.83
N SER A 65 -6.26 -13.70 -3.17
CA SER A 65 -5.12 -13.36 -2.32
C SER A 65 -5.53 -12.58 -1.07
N ILE A 66 -6.67 -11.89 -1.07
CA ILE A 66 -7.18 -11.11 0.08
C ILE A 66 -8.40 -11.76 0.75
N GLU A 67 -8.83 -12.93 0.28
CA GLU A 67 -10.05 -13.58 0.77
C GLU A 67 -9.98 -13.88 2.28
N GLY A 68 -10.94 -13.33 3.05
CA GLY A 68 -11.04 -13.51 4.49
C GLY A 68 -10.15 -12.58 5.32
N GLU A 69 -9.31 -11.76 4.69
CA GLU A 69 -8.44 -10.81 5.39
C GLU A 69 -9.24 -9.58 5.82
N SER A 70 -8.96 -9.09 7.03
CA SER A 70 -9.62 -7.91 7.60
C SER A 70 -8.82 -6.64 7.31
N ASN A 71 -9.43 -5.67 6.63
CA ASN A 71 -8.81 -4.42 6.19
C ASN A 71 -7.44 -4.64 5.52
N PRO A 72 -7.30 -5.52 4.51
CA PRO A 72 -6.02 -5.84 3.89
C PRO A 72 -5.35 -4.59 3.30
N THR A 73 -4.05 -4.40 3.56
CA THR A 73 -3.26 -3.37 2.86
C THR A 73 -3.11 -3.77 1.40
N LEU A 74 -3.54 -2.91 0.48
CA LEU A 74 -3.47 -3.15 -0.96
C LEU A 74 -2.21 -2.51 -1.52
N ILE A 75 -1.38 -3.28 -2.22
CA ILE A 75 -0.21 -2.78 -2.93
C ILE A 75 -0.56 -2.70 -4.42
N LEU A 76 -0.62 -1.48 -4.95
CA LEU A 76 -1.03 -1.18 -6.32
C LEU A 76 0.13 -0.58 -7.12
N GLN A 77 0.03 -0.62 -8.44
CA GLN A 77 1.02 -0.04 -9.34
C GLN A 77 0.55 1.34 -9.83
N SER A 78 1.41 2.34 -9.73
CA SER A 78 1.11 3.71 -10.16
C SER A 78 0.74 3.78 -11.63
N GLY A 79 -0.35 4.48 -11.95
CA GLY A 79 -0.86 4.68 -13.31
C GLY A 79 -1.59 3.48 -13.90
N GLU A 80 -1.74 2.38 -13.14
CA GLU A 80 -2.53 1.22 -13.54
C GLU A 80 -3.97 1.34 -13.01
N THR A 81 -4.88 0.67 -13.72
CA THR A 81 -6.32 0.74 -13.44
C THR A 81 -6.81 -0.46 -12.64
N TYR A 82 -7.75 -0.21 -11.73
CA TYR A 82 -8.36 -1.22 -10.87
C TYR A 82 -9.87 -0.98 -10.75
N THR A 83 -10.64 -2.03 -10.48
CA THR A 83 -12.05 -1.91 -10.11
C THR A 83 -12.20 -2.26 -8.64
N ILE A 84 -12.93 -1.45 -7.86
CA ILE A 84 -13.13 -1.68 -6.42
C ILE A 84 -14.59 -1.50 -6.03
N GLY A 85 -15.06 -2.36 -5.13
CA GLY A 85 -16.43 -2.32 -4.61
C GLY A 85 -16.66 -3.27 -3.44
N TRP A 86 -17.93 -3.45 -3.10
CA TRP A 86 -18.38 -4.43 -2.11
C TRP A 86 -19.68 -5.08 -2.56
N SER A 87 -19.80 -6.39 -2.37
CA SER A 87 -20.93 -7.20 -2.87
C SER A 87 -21.68 -7.97 -1.77
N GLU A 88 -21.14 -8.02 -0.55
CA GLU A 88 -21.76 -8.65 0.62
C GLU A 88 -21.68 -7.73 1.84
N GLY A 89 -22.47 -7.98 2.89
CA GLY A 89 -22.35 -7.23 4.13
C GLY A 89 -23.22 -7.70 5.30
N ASP A 90 -23.14 -6.99 6.42
CA ASP A 90 -23.78 -7.32 7.70
C ASP A 90 -25.16 -6.69 7.94
N ASP A 91 -25.92 -6.42 6.87
CA ASP A 91 -27.22 -5.72 6.87
C ASP A 91 -27.17 -4.27 7.42
N GLN A 92 -25.97 -3.68 7.56
CA GLN A 92 -25.78 -2.30 7.98
C GLN A 92 -25.40 -1.40 6.80
N ALA A 93 -25.60 -0.09 6.94
CA ALA A 93 -25.34 0.84 5.85
C ALA A 93 -23.83 1.09 5.66
N HIS A 94 -23.33 0.82 4.45
CA HIS A 94 -21.93 1.01 4.07
C HIS A 94 -21.82 1.79 2.78
N ASN A 95 -20.70 2.49 2.64
CA ASN A 95 -20.19 3.00 1.38
C ASN A 95 -18.68 2.81 1.37
N LEU A 96 -18.09 2.60 0.21
CA LEU A 96 -16.64 2.54 0.06
C LEU A 96 -16.18 3.86 -0.58
N GLU A 97 -15.14 4.47 -0.03
CA GLU A 97 -14.53 5.71 -0.52
C GLU A 97 -13.01 5.56 -0.56
N LEU A 98 -12.39 6.04 -1.62
CA LEU A 98 -10.95 6.24 -1.67
C LEU A 98 -10.61 7.63 -1.16
N ARG A 99 -9.70 7.70 -0.19
CA ARG A 99 -9.35 8.94 0.50
C ARG A 99 -7.85 9.20 0.48
N ASP A 100 -7.51 10.47 0.52
CA ASP A 100 -6.15 10.96 0.62
C ASP A 100 -5.59 10.84 2.04
N SER A 101 -4.32 11.20 2.22
CA SER A 101 -3.66 11.19 3.54
C SER A 101 -4.25 12.18 4.56
N ASN A 102 -5.04 13.17 4.13
CA ASN A 102 -5.76 14.10 4.99
C ASN A 102 -7.18 13.59 5.33
N GLY A 103 -7.60 12.48 4.74
CA GLY A 103 -8.93 11.89 4.88
C GLY A 103 -9.98 12.54 3.98
N GLU A 104 -9.60 13.31 2.96
CA GLU A 104 -10.50 13.85 1.95
C GLU A 104 -10.78 12.79 0.87
N VAL A 105 -12.01 12.72 0.37
CA VAL A 105 -12.34 11.80 -0.74
C VAL A 105 -11.65 12.30 -2.01
N ILE A 106 -10.96 11.40 -2.71
CA ILE A 106 -10.34 11.70 -4.00
C ILE A 106 -11.42 11.66 -5.09
N ASP A 107 -11.52 12.75 -5.84
CA ASP A 107 -12.50 12.93 -6.91
C ASP A 107 -13.91 12.47 -6.49
N ASP A 108 -14.53 11.60 -7.30
CA ASP A 108 -15.81 10.93 -7.00
C ASP A 108 -15.58 9.42 -6.79
N TYR A 109 -14.41 9.01 -6.27
CA TYR A 109 -14.08 7.61 -6.00
C TYR A 109 -14.82 7.08 -4.77
N THR A 110 -16.11 6.81 -4.98
CA THR A 110 -17.01 6.28 -3.99
C THR A 110 -18.11 5.44 -4.60
N THR A 111 -18.61 4.44 -3.85
CA THR A 111 -19.86 3.74 -4.17
C THR A 111 -21.11 4.59 -3.90
N GLY A 112 -20.97 5.86 -3.51
CA GLY A 112 -22.05 6.80 -3.28
C GLY A 112 -22.51 6.88 -1.83
N SER A 113 -23.81 7.14 -1.63
CA SER A 113 -24.38 7.26 -0.28
C SER A 113 -24.45 5.91 0.44
N PRO A 114 -24.26 5.85 1.77
CA PRO A 114 -24.34 4.60 2.51
C PRO A 114 -25.67 3.86 2.30
N THR A 115 -25.60 2.58 1.95
CA THR A 115 -26.75 1.69 1.78
C THR A 115 -26.51 0.35 2.48
N ALA A 116 -27.58 -0.28 2.94
CA ALA A 116 -27.52 -1.62 3.54
C ALA A 116 -27.75 -2.74 2.51
N ASP A 117 -28.12 -2.39 1.28
CA ASP A 117 -28.36 -3.36 0.21
C ASP A 117 -27.18 -3.34 -0.79
N PRO A 118 -26.30 -4.37 -0.77
CA PRO A 118 -25.19 -4.46 -1.73
C PRO A 118 -25.66 -4.54 -3.19
N ALA A 119 -26.90 -4.96 -3.46
CA ALA A 119 -27.41 -5.04 -4.83
C ALA A 119 -27.70 -3.66 -5.45
N GLU A 120 -27.71 -2.59 -4.65
CA GLU A 120 -27.82 -1.21 -5.12
C GLU A 120 -26.45 -0.57 -5.41
N VAL A 121 -25.37 -1.27 -5.07
CA VAL A 121 -24.00 -0.79 -5.21
C VAL A 121 -23.38 -1.32 -6.49
N GLU A 122 -22.79 -0.41 -7.25
CA GLU A 122 -21.96 -0.74 -8.40
C GLU A 122 -20.49 -0.50 -8.01
N PRO A 123 -19.57 -1.41 -8.33
CA PRO A 123 -18.14 -1.14 -8.20
C PRO A 123 -17.74 -0.03 -9.16
N PHE A 124 -16.65 0.67 -8.85
CA PHE A 124 -16.13 1.74 -9.69
C PHE A 124 -14.67 1.50 -10.07
N GLU A 125 -14.30 2.03 -11.22
CA GLU A 125 -12.93 1.99 -11.75
C GLU A 125 -12.15 3.22 -11.28
N PHE A 126 -10.88 3.02 -10.92
CA PHE A 126 -9.96 4.10 -10.56
C PHE A 126 -8.55 3.83 -11.09
N GLU A 127 -7.79 4.90 -11.33
CA GLU A 127 -6.35 4.83 -11.64
C GLU A 127 -5.57 5.00 -10.32
N ALA A 128 -4.67 4.07 -10.03
CA ALA A 128 -3.85 4.15 -8.83
C ALA A 128 -2.85 5.30 -8.93
N SER A 129 -2.83 6.17 -7.93
CA SER A 129 -1.91 7.31 -7.83
C SER A 129 -1.49 7.55 -6.38
N ASP A 130 -0.36 8.24 -6.20
CA ASP A 130 0.20 8.56 -4.88
C ASP A 130 -0.72 9.43 -4.00
N ASP A 131 -1.75 10.05 -4.59
CA ASP A 131 -2.74 10.84 -3.86
C ASP A 131 -3.70 9.94 -3.04
N ILE A 132 -3.87 8.66 -3.44
CA ILE A 132 -4.75 7.70 -2.77
C ILE A 132 -4.00 7.01 -1.62
N ALA A 133 -4.54 7.08 -0.41
CA ALA A 133 -3.89 6.54 0.79
C ALA A 133 -4.69 5.41 1.47
N VAL A 134 -6.02 5.50 1.49
CA VAL A 134 -6.88 4.52 2.17
C VAL A 134 -8.18 4.27 1.42
N TYR A 135 -8.76 3.09 1.61
CA TYR A 135 -10.18 2.85 1.34
C TYR A 135 -10.94 2.76 2.67
N ARG A 136 -12.09 3.45 2.77
CA ARG A 136 -12.77 3.65 4.05
C ARG A 136 -14.30 3.68 3.90
N CYS A 137 -14.99 3.26 4.96
CA CYS A 137 -16.43 3.51 5.15
C CYS A 137 -16.70 4.82 5.91
N GLU A 138 -17.57 5.69 5.39
CA GLU A 138 -17.90 6.97 6.03
C GLU A 138 -18.54 6.78 7.43
N PRO A 139 -19.66 6.06 7.59
CA PRO A 139 -20.33 5.90 8.89
C PRO A 139 -19.55 5.03 9.88
N HIS A 140 -18.57 4.25 9.41
CA HIS A 140 -17.85 3.25 10.18
C HIS A 140 -16.33 3.45 10.05
N PRO A 141 -15.72 4.37 10.81
CA PRO A 141 -14.31 4.74 10.65
C PRO A 141 -13.31 3.60 10.85
N GLN A 142 -13.67 2.53 11.56
CA GLN A 142 -12.84 1.34 11.73
C GLN A 142 -12.75 0.45 10.49
N MET A 143 -13.67 0.61 9.53
CA MET A 143 -13.62 -0.08 8.24
C MET A 143 -12.71 0.72 7.31
N GLU A 144 -11.41 0.61 7.54
CA GLU A 144 -10.37 1.34 6.84
C GLU A 144 -9.19 0.40 6.59
N GLY A 145 -8.75 0.31 5.34
CA GLY A 145 -7.51 -0.35 4.97
C GLY A 145 -6.61 0.58 4.16
N GLU A 146 -5.31 0.30 4.23
CA GLU A 146 -4.27 1.11 3.59
C GLU A 146 -4.12 0.75 2.11
N ILE A 147 -3.83 1.75 1.28
CA ILE A 147 -3.41 1.60 -0.11
C ILE A 147 -1.99 2.11 -0.21
N GLN A 148 -1.09 1.27 -0.71
CA GLN A 148 0.28 1.61 -1.03
C GLN A 148 0.46 1.57 -2.53
N VAL A 149 0.82 2.70 -3.14
CA VAL A 149 1.12 2.78 -4.56
C VAL A 149 2.63 2.68 -4.76
N GLN A 150 3.04 1.83 -5.70
CA GLN A 150 4.44 1.62 -6.06
C GLN A 150 4.66 1.96 -7.53
N ASP A 151 5.84 2.46 -7.86
CA ASP A 151 6.23 2.64 -9.26
C ASP A 151 6.20 1.29 -9.99
N GLY A 152 5.31 1.17 -11.00
CA GLY A 152 5.23 -0.01 -11.84
C GLY A 152 6.59 -0.30 -12.49
N GLY A 153 7.15 -1.49 -12.25
CA GLY A 153 8.46 -1.93 -12.75
C GLY A 153 8.52 -2.14 -14.26
N GLY A 154 8.05 -1.19 -15.07
CA GLY A 154 8.22 -1.12 -16.51
C GLY A 154 9.59 -0.54 -16.85
N GLY A 155 10.60 -1.38 -17.00
CA GLY A 155 11.92 -0.95 -17.44
C GLY A 155 11.89 -0.22 -18.79
N GLY A 156 12.21 1.08 -18.78
CA GLY A 156 12.62 1.80 -19.99
C GLY A 156 12.21 3.27 -20.07
N GLY A 157 12.86 4.14 -19.30
CA GLY A 157 12.80 5.58 -19.53
C GLY A 157 13.33 6.36 -18.34
N GLY A 158 14.62 6.69 -18.35
CA GLY A 158 15.22 7.52 -17.31
C GLY A 158 14.47 8.84 -17.18
N ASN A 159 14.00 9.13 -15.97
CA ASN A 159 13.76 10.51 -15.58
C ASN A 159 15.13 11.16 -15.34
N GLU A 160 15.73 11.64 -16.43
CA GLU A 160 16.67 12.76 -16.39
C GLU A 160 16.01 13.83 -15.54
N THR A 161 16.48 13.97 -14.30
CA THR A 161 16.06 15.06 -13.42
C THR A 161 16.73 16.33 -13.94
N ASP A 162 16.16 16.90 -15.00
CA ASP A 162 16.36 18.29 -15.36
C ASP A 162 15.77 19.14 -14.24
N GLY A 163 16.63 19.62 -13.33
CA GLY A 163 16.26 20.70 -12.43
C GLY A 163 16.90 20.73 -11.05
N ASN A 164 18.23 20.84 -10.97
CA ASN A 164 18.83 21.65 -9.92
C ASN A 164 20.07 22.40 -10.44
N GLU A 165 19.85 23.32 -11.38
CA GLU A 165 20.76 24.45 -11.60
C GLU A 165 20.64 25.41 -10.40
N THR A 166 21.24 25.06 -9.27
CA THR A 166 21.53 26.04 -8.23
C THR A 166 22.82 26.75 -8.59
N GLY A 167 22.66 27.87 -9.28
CA GLY A 167 23.74 28.80 -9.56
C GLY A 167 24.42 29.32 -8.29
N GLY A 168 25.73 29.54 -8.41
CA GLY A 168 26.45 30.55 -7.65
C GLY A 168 27.38 30.05 -6.56
N ASN A 169 28.64 29.72 -6.93
CA ASN A 169 29.77 30.21 -6.15
C ASN A 169 31.01 30.40 -7.03
N GLU A 170 31.05 31.55 -7.70
CA GLU A 170 32.28 32.15 -8.26
C GLU A 170 33.19 32.54 -7.09
N THR A 171 34.12 31.66 -6.69
CA THR A 171 35.25 32.07 -5.84
C THR A 171 36.56 31.94 -6.59
N GLY A 172 36.96 33.07 -7.17
CA GLY A 172 38.27 33.67 -6.91
C GLY A 172 39.46 32.95 -7.55
N GLY A 173 39.91 33.50 -8.67
CA GLY A 173 41.16 33.10 -9.31
C GLY A 173 42.37 33.17 -8.38
N ASN A 174 43.31 32.26 -8.62
CA ASN A 174 44.71 32.50 -8.37
C ASN A 174 45.51 31.94 -9.55
N GLU A 175 45.91 32.83 -10.43
CA GLU A 175 46.85 32.54 -11.49
C GLU A 175 48.24 32.35 -10.90
N THR A 176 48.85 31.18 -11.15
CA THR A 176 50.29 31.02 -11.01
C THR A 176 50.85 30.27 -12.21
N GLY A 177 51.24 31.06 -13.21
CA GLY A 177 52.58 31.06 -13.80
C GLY A 177 53.20 29.74 -14.26
N GLY A 178 53.15 29.51 -15.57
CA GLY A 178 54.30 29.28 -16.45
C GLY A 178 55.25 28.11 -16.18
N ASN A 179 55.28 27.15 -17.10
CA ASN A 179 56.53 26.79 -17.78
C ASN A 179 56.24 26.19 -19.17
N GLU A 180 56.66 26.90 -20.21
CA GLU A 180 56.69 26.40 -21.59
C GLU A 180 57.95 25.59 -21.86
N THR A 181 57.82 24.46 -22.55
CA THR A 181 58.79 23.83 -23.46
C THR A 181 58.07 22.62 -24.06
N GLY A 182 58.01 22.32 -25.35
CA GLY A 182 58.70 22.74 -26.56
C GLY A 182 58.42 21.62 -27.57
N GLY A 183 58.04 21.95 -28.79
CA GLY A 183 57.49 20.99 -29.75
C GLY A 183 58.45 19.93 -30.28
N ASN A 184 57.88 18.91 -30.91
CA ASN A 184 58.49 18.25 -32.07
C ASN A 184 57.40 17.69 -32.99
N GLU A 185 57.29 18.28 -34.17
CA GLU A 185 56.56 17.73 -35.32
C GLU A 185 57.40 16.66 -36.03
N THR A 186 56.74 15.67 -36.63
CA THR A 186 57.01 14.97 -37.92
C THR A 186 56.47 13.54 -37.81
N GLY A 187 55.68 13.01 -38.74
CA GLY A 187 55.85 13.03 -40.19
C GLY A 187 56.19 11.59 -40.60
N GLY A 188 55.31 10.95 -41.38
CA GLY A 188 55.36 9.51 -41.64
C GLY A 188 56.60 9.03 -42.39
N ASN A 189 56.84 7.72 -42.32
CA ASN A 189 57.57 7.01 -43.37
C ASN A 189 57.05 5.58 -43.55
N LEU A 190 56.99 5.22 -44.83
CA LEU A 190 56.66 3.95 -45.45
C LEU A 190 57.81 2.95 -45.26
N THR A 191 57.47 1.67 -45.13
CA THR A 191 58.30 0.52 -45.49
C THR A 191 57.32 -0.51 -46.08
N GLY A 192 57.40 -0.93 -47.34
CA GLY A 192 58.56 -1.47 -48.03
C GLY A 192 58.29 -2.96 -48.20
#